data_AF-A0A969T5C3-F1
#
_entry.id   AF-A0A969T5C3-F1
#
_cell.length_a   1.000
_cell.length_b   1.000
_cell.length_c   1.000
_cell.angle_alpha   90.00
_cell.angle_beta   90.00
_cell.angle_gamma   90.00
#
_symmetry.space_group_name_H-M   'P 1'
#
loop_
_entity.id
_entity.type
_entity.pdbx_description
1 polymer ?
#
loop_
_entity_poly.entity_id
_entity_poly.type
_entity_poly.pdbx_seq_one_letter_code
_entity_poly.pdbx_strand_id
1 'polypeptide(L)'
;YGCVIRQFHLMVKPLFLFSGKYLQSEFKWGKAIPLTLNDAYDFMPVWSPDGKSIAFASNRYGNFDVFVMPSEGGKEHRLTYYSGNEFPTSITPDNQYVLFTSLIMDDSKSVQFPDNRFTELYKVPVTAGRVEQVLTTPAEYAKYNKSKNTLLYQDYKGYEDYWRKHHTSGVTRDIWMLKDGKTFQKLSTV
;
A
#
# COMPACT_ATOMS: atom_id res chain seq x y z
N TYR A 1 7.64 -17.37 13.69
CA TYR A 1 6.27 -16.84 13.85
C TYR A 1 5.85 -16.24 12.52
N GLY A 2 5.19 -17.02 11.66
CA GLY A 2 4.67 -16.52 10.37
C GLY A 2 3.39 -15.71 10.59
N CYS A 3 3.31 -14.51 10.01
CA CYS A 3 2.07 -13.74 9.95
C CYS A 3 1.22 -14.29 8.79
N VAL A 4 -0.05 -14.57 9.05
CA VAL A 4 -0.97 -15.19 8.08
C VAL A 4 -2.01 -14.17 7.65
N ILE A 5 -2.14 -13.94 6.34
CA ILE A 5 -3.23 -13.12 5.81
C ILE A 5 -4.53 -13.92 5.93
N ARG A 6 -5.53 -13.33 6.58
CA ARG A 6 -6.84 -13.96 6.78
C ARG A 6 -7.92 -13.16 6.04
N GLN A 7 -8.79 -13.86 5.32
CA GLN A 7 -10.00 -13.26 4.79
C GLN A 7 -11.15 -13.40 5.80
N PHE A 8 -11.91 -12.32 5.97
CA PHE A 8 -13.25 -12.38 6.54
C PHE A 8 -14.25 -12.34 5.39
N HIS A 9 -15.13 -13.35 5.30
CA HIS A 9 -16.21 -13.33 4.32
C HIS A 9 -17.22 -12.25 4.72
N LEU A 10 -17.34 -11.20 3.89
CA LEU A 10 -18.23 -10.06 4.09
C LEU A 10 -19.52 -10.28 3.28
N MET A 11 -20.67 -10.39 3.94
CA MET A 11 -21.95 -10.11 3.30
C MET A 11 -22.31 -8.65 3.57
N VAL A 12 -22.13 -7.75 2.60
CA VAL A 12 -22.48 -6.32 2.75
C VAL A 12 -23.45 -5.88 1.66
N LYS A 13 -24.62 -5.36 2.07
CA LYS A 13 -25.38 -4.35 1.32
C LYS A 13 -25.07 -2.97 1.92
N PRO A 14 -24.89 -1.91 1.13
CA PRO A 14 -24.62 -0.57 1.66
C PRO A 14 -25.84 0.03 2.35
N LEU A 15 -25.60 0.77 3.44
CA LEU A 15 -26.59 1.57 4.19
C LEU A 15 -26.61 3.00 3.61
N PHE A 16 -27.79 3.54 3.28
CA PHE A 16 -27.97 4.97 2.99
C PHE A 16 -28.77 5.61 4.13
N LEU A 17 -28.38 6.84 4.53
CA LEU A 17 -29.04 7.63 5.57
C LEU A 17 -30.09 8.55 4.93
N PHE A 18 -31.36 8.44 5.32
CA PHE A 18 -32.36 9.49 5.10
C PHE A 18 -33.31 9.55 6.30
N SER A 19 -33.32 10.70 6.99
CA SER A 19 -34.29 11.08 8.04
C SER A 19 -34.46 10.14 9.25
N GLY A 20 -33.46 10.10 10.14
CA GLY A 20 -33.70 10.00 11.58
C GLY A 20 -34.24 8.68 12.17
N LYS A 21 -34.09 7.53 11.52
CA LYS A 21 -34.33 6.21 12.14
C LYS A 21 -33.07 5.33 12.12
N TYR A 22 -32.61 4.95 13.30
CA TYR A 22 -31.58 3.92 13.45
C TYR A 22 -32.22 2.54 13.29
N LEU A 23 -31.85 1.80 12.24
CA LEU A 23 -32.04 0.36 12.18
C LEU A 23 -30.66 -0.27 12.37
N GLN A 24 -30.44 -0.90 13.53
CA GLN A 24 -29.23 -1.66 13.78
C GLN A 24 -29.36 -3.01 13.08
N SER A 25 -28.72 -3.18 11.93
CA SER A 25 -28.53 -4.51 11.34
C SER A 25 -27.32 -5.18 11.98
N GLU A 26 -27.47 -6.42 12.47
CA GLU A 26 -26.36 -7.22 12.96
C GLU A 26 -25.31 -7.44 11.87
N PHE A 27 -24.09 -6.98 12.11
CA PHE A 27 -22.91 -7.33 11.34
C PHE A 27 -22.42 -8.71 11.78
N LYS A 28 -22.46 -9.71 10.90
CA LYS A 28 -21.99 -11.06 11.22
C LYS A 28 -20.62 -11.32 10.61
N TRP A 29 -19.62 -11.51 11.47
CA TRP A 29 -18.30 -11.98 11.06
C TRP A 29 -18.40 -13.42 10.54
N GLY A 30 -17.98 -13.64 9.29
CA GLY A 30 -17.76 -14.99 8.78
C GLY A 30 -16.54 -15.66 9.42
N LYS A 31 -16.41 -16.98 9.22
CA LYS A 31 -15.22 -17.74 9.65
C LYS A 31 -13.96 -17.19 8.95
N ALA A 32 -12.92 -16.91 9.73
CA ALA A 32 -11.62 -16.49 9.18
C ALA A 32 -10.87 -17.69 8.60
N ILE A 33 -10.45 -17.58 7.34
CA ILE A 33 -9.71 -18.63 6.62
C ILE A 33 -8.29 -18.11 6.31
N PRO A 34 -7.23 -18.89 6.59
CA PRO A 34 -5.87 -18.52 6.19
C PRO A 34 -5.76 -18.55 4.66
N LEU A 35 -5.24 -17.47 4.07
CA LEU A 35 -5.01 -17.38 2.63
C LEU A 35 -3.58 -17.78 2.23
N THR A 36 -2.62 -17.59 3.13
CA THR A 36 -1.22 -17.98 2.92
C THR A 36 -0.85 -19.12 3.86
N LEU A 37 -0.16 -20.14 3.32
CA LEU A 37 0.12 -21.42 4.00
C LEU A 37 1.61 -21.79 4.05
N ASN A 38 2.48 -20.79 4.06
CA ASN A 38 3.93 -20.96 4.04
C ASN A 38 4.55 -20.47 5.36
N ASP A 39 5.82 -20.83 5.60
CA ASP A 39 6.53 -20.50 6.85
C ASP A 39 7.11 -19.09 6.89
N ALA A 40 7.03 -18.34 5.79
CA ALA A 40 7.56 -16.99 5.73
C ALA A 40 6.65 -15.97 6.41
N TYR A 41 7.15 -14.76 6.52
CA TYR A 41 6.41 -13.64 7.06
C TYR A 41 5.67 -12.91 5.93
N ASP A 42 4.35 -13.04 5.92
CA ASP A 42 3.46 -12.34 4.98
C ASP A 42 2.75 -11.18 5.71
N PHE A 43 2.86 -9.96 5.20
CA PHE A 43 2.27 -8.78 5.86
C PHE A 43 1.96 -7.64 4.90
N MET A 44 1.35 -6.57 5.44
CA MET A 44 0.86 -5.40 4.69
C MET A 44 -0.04 -5.76 3.49
N PRO A 45 -1.14 -6.51 3.68
CA PRO A 45 -2.05 -6.82 2.59
C PRO A 45 -2.78 -5.57 2.11
N VAL A 46 -2.84 -5.39 0.79
CA VAL A 46 -3.64 -4.36 0.12
C VAL A 46 -4.62 -5.02 -0.84
N TRP A 47 -5.89 -4.63 -0.73
CA TRP A 47 -6.96 -5.18 -1.54
C TRP A 47 -7.09 -4.45 -2.87
N SER A 48 -7.42 -5.18 -3.93
CA SER A 48 -7.79 -4.57 -5.19
C SER A 48 -9.10 -3.79 -5.04
N PRO A 49 -9.27 -2.66 -5.75
CA PRO A 49 -10.52 -1.91 -5.76
C PRO A 49 -11.77 -2.75 -6.08
N ASP A 50 -11.63 -3.78 -6.90
CA ASP A 50 -12.71 -4.72 -7.23
C ASP A 50 -12.90 -5.86 -6.21
N GLY A 51 -12.04 -5.94 -5.20
CA GLY A 51 -12.08 -6.94 -4.13
C GLY A 51 -11.65 -8.36 -4.55
N LYS A 52 -11.17 -8.56 -5.78
CA LYS A 52 -10.85 -9.89 -6.34
C LYS A 52 -9.41 -10.35 -6.08
N SER A 53 -8.52 -9.44 -5.72
CA SER A 53 -7.10 -9.74 -5.52
C SER A 53 -6.56 -9.06 -4.27
N ILE A 54 -5.51 -9.65 -3.70
CA ILE A 54 -4.75 -9.10 -2.59
C ILE A 54 -3.29 -9.07 -2.99
N ALA A 55 -2.65 -7.91 -2.91
CA ALA A 55 -1.20 -7.80 -2.96
C ALA A 55 -0.63 -7.72 -1.54
N PHE A 56 0.54 -8.30 -1.30
CA PHE A 56 1.16 -8.37 0.02
C PHE A 56 2.68 -8.48 -0.07
N ALA A 57 3.37 -8.09 1.00
CA ALA A 57 4.81 -8.29 1.12
C ALA A 57 5.11 -9.66 1.74
N SER A 58 6.10 -10.36 1.21
CA SER A 58 6.51 -11.67 1.72
C SER A 58 8.01 -11.87 1.63
N ASN A 59 8.63 -12.39 2.70
CA ASN A 59 10.07 -12.64 2.75
C ASN A 59 10.50 -14.09 2.41
N ARG A 60 9.65 -14.82 1.68
CA ARG A 60 9.88 -16.24 1.29
C ARG A 60 11.21 -16.48 0.59
N TYR A 61 11.81 -15.44 -0.02
CA TYR A 61 13.06 -15.53 -0.78
C TYR A 61 14.22 -14.73 -0.15
N GLY A 62 14.13 -14.39 1.14
CA GLY A 62 15.22 -13.78 1.92
C GLY A 62 15.06 -12.27 2.13
N ASN A 63 14.48 -11.54 1.18
CA ASN A 63 14.04 -10.15 1.28
C ASN A 63 12.53 -10.07 1.06
N PHE A 64 11.89 -8.96 1.46
CA PHE A 64 10.47 -8.75 1.16
C PHE A 64 10.28 -8.43 -0.31
N ASP A 65 9.53 -9.28 -1.01
CA ASP A 65 9.03 -8.99 -2.35
C ASP A 65 7.51 -8.76 -2.33
N VAL A 66 7.00 -8.11 -3.37
CA VAL A 66 5.55 -7.97 -3.60
C VAL A 66 5.02 -9.23 -4.28
N PHE A 67 3.97 -9.79 -3.69
CA PHE A 67 3.18 -10.88 -4.27
C PHE A 67 1.74 -10.42 -4.50
N VAL A 68 1.03 -11.13 -5.37
CA VAL A 68 -0.42 -11.00 -5.56
C VAL A 68 -1.09 -12.37 -5.60
N MET A 69 -2.31 -12.46 -5.07
CA MET A 69 -3.12 -13.68 -5.12
C MET A 69 -4.61 -13.33 -5.24
N PRO A 70 -5.48 -14.27 -5.65
CA PRO A 70 -6.92 -14.10 -5.58
C PRO A 70 -7.36 -13.87 -4.12
N SER A 71 -8.34 -13.00 -3.91
CA SER A 71 -8.81 -12.66 -2.57
C SER A 71 -9.50 -13.80 -1.84
N GLU A 72 -10.10 -14.73 -2.58
CA GLU A 72 -10.69 -15.98 -2.07
C GLU A 72 -9.64 -17.05 -1.75
N GLY A 73 -8.35 -16.73 -1.93
CA GLY A 73 -7.24 -17.67 -1.86
C GLY A 73 -6.98 -18.36 -3.20
N GLY A 74 -5.85 -19.05 -3.28
CA GLY A 74 -5.40 -19.69 -4.51
C GLY A 74 -3.90 -19.44 -4.73
N LYS A 75 -3.46 -19.70 -5.96
CA LYS A 75 -2.04 -19.56 -6.33
C LYS A 75 -1.61 -18.09 -6.27
N GLU A 76 -0.60 -17.83 -5.47
CA GLU A 76 0.11 -16.56 -5.40
C GLU A 76 1.16 -16.42 -6.52
N HIS A 77 1.43 -15.18 -6.89
CA HIS A 77 2.37 -14.80 -7.92
C HIS A 77 3.31 -13.72 -7.40
N ARG A 78 4.64 -13.94 -7.53
CA ARG A 78 5.67 -12.95 -7.19
C ARG A 78 5.77 -11.89 -8.29
N LEU A 79 5.71 -10.62 -7.93
CA LEU A 79 5.75 -9.48 -8.83
C LEU A 79 7.12 -8.79 -8.88
N THR A 80 7.85 -8.74 -7.77
CA THR A 80 9.17 -8.09 -7.68
C THR A 80 10.28 -9.10 -7.38
N TYR A 81 11.50 -8.78 -7.80
CA TYR A 81 12.67 -9.69 -7.73
C TYR A 81 13.97 -8.94 -7.37
N TYR A 82 13.86 -7.78 -6.71
CA TYR A 82 15.02 -6.98 -6.32
C TYR A 82 15.58 -7.47 -4.99
N SER A 83 16.81 -7.09 -4.66
CA SER A 83 17.44 -7.47 -3.38
C SER A 83 17.02 -6.57 -2.21
N GLY A 84 16.25 -5.51 -2.48
CA GLY A 84 15.70 -4.61 -1.47
C GLY A 84 14.46 -5.19 -0.81
N ASN A 85 13.94 -4.50 0.22
CA ASN A 85 12.62 -4.82 0.74
C ASN A 85 11.57 -3.97 0.02
N GLU A 86 10.56 -4.62 -0.54
CA GLU A 86 9.43 -3.99 -1.19
C GLU A 86 8.15 -4.12 -0.35
N PHE A 87 7.43 -3.01 -0.19
CA PHE A 87 6.19 -2.97 0.58
C PHE A 87 5.03 -2.38 -0.24
N PRO A 88 3.95 -3.12 -0.51
CA PRO A 88 2.84 -2.61 -1.30
C PRO A 88 2.06 -1.53 -0.54
N THR A 89 1.69 -0.46 -1.25
CA THR A 89 0.91 0.66 -0.72
C THR A 89 -0.55 0.62 -1.18
N SER A 90 -0.80 0.30 -2.45
CA SER A 90 -2.16 0.13 -3.00
C SER A 90 -2.16 -0.56 -4.36
N ILE A 91 -3.31 -1.07 -4.78
CA ILE A 91 -3.57 -1.46 -6.18
C ILE A 91 -4.27 -0.29 -6.87
N THR A 92 -3.87 0.01 -8.11
CA THR A 92 -4.45 1.12 -8.88
C THR A 92 -5.94 0.92 -9.13
N PRO A 93 -6.74 1.99 -9.25
CA PRO A 93 -8.20 1.93 -9.44
C PRO A 93 -8.70 1.05 -10.59
N ASP A 94 -7.87 0.85 -11.61
CA ASP A 94 -8.14 0.02 -12.79
C ASP A 94 -7.66 -1.43 -12.63
N ASN A 95 -7.16 -1.81 -11.45
CA ASN A 95 -6.61 -3.13 -11.11
C ASN A 95 -5.41 -3.56 -11.97
N GLN A 96 -4.69 -2.62 -12.61
CA GLN A 96 -3.59 -2.94 -13.52
C GLN A 96 -2.22 -2.98 -12.84
N TYR A 97 -2.00 -2.14 -11.82
CA TYR A 97 -0.70 -2.01 -11.16
C TYR A 97 -0.80 -2.13 -9.64
N VAL A 98 0.24 -2.68 -9.02
CA VAL A 98 0.51 -2.56 -7.59
C VAL A 98 1.52 -1.44 -7.39
N LEU A 99 1.15 -0.44 -6.59
CA LEU A 99 2.08 0.56 -6.05
C LEU A 99 2.82 -0.03 -4.85
N PHE A 100 4.11 0.24 -4.74
CA PHE A 100 4.93 -0.23 -3.63
C PHE A 100 6.09 0.72 -3.37
N THR A 101 6.59 0.73 -2.14
CA THR A 101 7.81 1.45 -1.76
C THR A 101 9.00 0.50 -1.74
N SER A 102 10.17 0.98 -2.19
CA SER A 102 11.43 0.24 -2.12
C SER A 102 12.65 1.15 -2.26
N LEU A 103 13.82 0.59 -1.99
CA LEU A 103 15.14 1.14 -2.28
C LEU A 103 15.73 0.39 -3.49
N ILE A 104 15.10 0.54 -4.65
CA ILE A 104 15.68 0.08 -5.91
C ILE A 104 16.60 1.20 -6.39
N MET A 105 17.82 0.87 -6.84
CA MET A 105 18.94 1.82 -7.07
C MET A 105 18.50 3.25 -7.45
N ASP A 106 18.99 4.24 -6.68
CA ASP A 106 18.73 5.66 -6.91
C ASP A 106 18.98 6.07 -8.36
N ASP A 107 18.08 6.88 -8.91
CA ASP A 107 18.40 7.65 -10.10
C ASP A 107 19.65 8.48 -9.77
N SER A 108 20.66 8.48 -10.65
CA SER A 108 21.85 9.33 -10.57
C SER A 108 21.57 10.82 -10.34
N LYS A 109 20.33 11.28 -10.59
CA LYS A 109 19.86 12.64 -10.37
C LYS A 109 19.20 12.87 -9.00
N SER A 110 19.02 11.83 -8.19
CA SER A 110 18.50 11.95 -6.83
C SER A 110 19.53 12.67 -5.96
N VAL A 111 19.12 13.78 -5.36
CA VAL A 111 19.97 14.62 -4.49
C VAL A 111 19.70 14.34 -3.01
N GLN A 112 18.93 13.29 -2.69
CA GLN A 112 18.65 12.93 -1.31
C GLN A 112 19.85 12.23 -0.67
N PHE A 113 20.06 12.50 0.62
CA PHE A 113 21.11 11.82 1.38
C PHE A 113 20.81 10.31 1.40
N PRO A 114 21.78 9.44 1.07
CA PRO A 114 21.56 8.01 0.93
C PRO A 114 21.22 7.40 2.30
N ASP A 115 19.94 7.09 2.52
CA ASP A 115 19.46 6.52 3.76
C ASP A 115 18.34 5.51 3.47
N ASN A 116 18.38 4.38 4.18
CA ASN A 116 17.44 3.28 3.96
C ASN A 116 15.99 3.60 4.40
N ARG A 117 15.76 4.75 5.04
CA ARG A 117 14.43 5.24 5.42
C ARG A 117 13.75 6.01 4.28
N PHE A 118 14.52 6.48 3.29
CA PHE A 118 13.98 7.27 2.18
C PHE A 118 13.63 6.39 0.98
N THR A 119 12.71 5.43 1.19
CA THR A 119 12.20 4.57 0.10
C THR A 119 11.47 5.39 -0.94
N GLU A 120 11.67 5.08 -2.21
CA GLU A 120 10.97 5.72 -3.32
C GLU A 120 9.69 4.96 -3.68
N LEU A 121 8.82 5.57 -4.50
CA LEU A 121 7.57 4.95 -4.94
C LEU A 121 7.71 4.34 -6.33
N TYR A 122 7.31 3.09 -6.45
CA TYR A 122 7.32 2.31 -7.69
C TYR A 122 5.95 1.73 -7.99
N LYS A 123 5.79 1.24 -9.21
CA LYS A 123 4.65 0.43 -9.63
C LYS A 123 5.10 -0.78 -10.44
N VAL A 124 4.36 -1.87 -10.32
CA VAL A 124 4.56 -3.11 -11.09
C VAL A 124 3.22 -3.61 -11.62
N PRO A 125 3.13 -4.14 -12.86
CA PRO A 125 1.91 -4.75 -13.35
C PRO A 125 1.44 -5.89 -12.43
N VAL A 126 0.13 -6.00 -12.20
CA VAL A 126 -0.47 -7.11 -11.44
C VAL A 126 -0.21 -8.47 -12.11
N THR A 127 0.05 -8.48 -13.42
CA THR A 127 0.41 -9.66 -14.21
C THR A 127 1.89 -10.04 -14.13
N ALA A 128 2.67 -9.37 -13.28
CA ALA A 128 4.13 -9.28 -13.33
C ALA A 128 4.64 -8.61 -14.61
N GLY A 129 5.84 -8.04 -14.54
CA GLY A 129 6.44 -7.32 -15.66
C GLY A 129 7.47 -6.30 -15.21
N ARG A 130 7.68 -5.27 -16.04
CA ARG A 130 8.64 -4.21 -15.75
C ARG A 130 8.18 -3.34 -14.58
N VAL A 131 9.09 -3.12 -13.63
CA VAL A 131 8.92 -2.12 -12.57
C VAL A 131 9.20 -0.72 -13.13
N GLU A 132 8.34 0.23 -12.77
CA GLU A 132 8.43 1.63 -13.15
C GLU A 132 8.47 2.51 -11.89
N GLN A 133 9.38 3.48 -11.87
CA GLN A 133 9.44 4.48 -10.81
C GLN A 133 8.30 5.50 -10.99
N VAL A 134 7.63 5.83 -9.89
CA VAL A 134 6.52 6.80 -9.84
C VAL A 134 6.98 8.10 -9.19
N LEU A 135 7.71 8.02 -8.07
CA LEU A 135 8.30 9.17 -7.38
C LEU A 135 9.69 8.82 -6.85
N THR A 136 10.63 9.74 -7.04
CA THR A 136 12.01 9.68 -6.50
C THR A 136 12.10 10.18 -5.06
N THR A 137 10.97 10.34 -4.39
CA THR A 137 10.87 10.85 -3.03
C THR A 137 9.94 9.95 -2.22
N PRO A 138 10.12 9.87 -0.89
CA PRO A 138 9.26 9.05 -0.06
C PRO A 138 7.78 9.40 -0.17
N ALA A 139 6.98 8.38 -0.46
CA ALA A 139 5.53 8.46 -0.57
C ALA A 139 4.89 7.21 0.05
N GLU A 140 4.73 7.24 1.37
CA GLU A 140 4.09 6.17 2.12
C GLU A 140 2.57 6.21 1.91
N TYR A 141 1.93 5.03 1.96
CA TYR A 141 0.48 4.84 1.78
C TYR A 141 -0.10 5.48 0.50
N ALA A 142 0.73 5.58 -0.54
CA ALA A 142 0.36 6.21 -1.79
C ALA A 142 -0.86 5.54 -2.45
N LYS A 143 -1.85 6.34 -2.84
CA LYS A 143 -3.11 5.86 -3.44
C LYS A 143 -3.65 6.85 -4.47
N TYR A 144 -3.97 6.33 -5.65
CA TYR A 144 -4.65 7.11 -6.69
C TYR A 144 -6.15 7.25 -6.42
N ASN A 145 -6.70 8.40 -6.79
CA ASN A 145 -8.14 8.56 -6.95
C ASN A 145 -8.66 7.75 -8.16
N LYS A 146 -9.98 7.55 -8.28
CA LYS A 146 -10.58 6.70 -9.33
C LYS A 146 -10.15 7.05 -10.76
N SER A 147 -9.98 8.33 -11.07
CA SER A 147 -9.54 8.83 -12.38
C SER A 147 -8.03 8.73 -12.60
N LYS A 148 -7.24 8.30 -11.60
CA LYS A 148 -5.77 8.20 -11.63
C LYS A 148 -5.04 9.50 -11.94
N ASN A 149 -5.71 10.64 -11.80
CA ASN A 149 -5.12 11.96 -12.05
C ASN A 149 -4.67 12.64 -10.74
N THR A 150 -5.01 12.07 -9.58
CA THR A 150 -4.56 12.55 -8.29
C THR A 150 -4.00 11.40 -7.47
N LEU A 151 -2.76 11.55 -6.98
CA LEU A 151 -2.12 10.64 -6.03
C LEU A 151 -2.10 11.32 -4.66
N LEU A 152 -2.68 10.68 -3.65
CA LEU A 152 -2.54 11.07 -2.24
C LEU A 152 -1.51 10.17 -1.57
N TYR A 153 -0.65 10.75 -0.75
CA TYR A 153 0.37 10.03 0.00
C TYR A 153 0.79 10.84 1.24
N GLN A 154 1.48 10.20 2.16
CA GLN A 154 2.24 10.91 3.20
C GLN A 154 3.72 10.85 2.88
N ASP A 155 4.46 11.92 3.16
CA ASP A 155 5.90 11.91 2.96
C ASP A 155 6.64 11.25 4.14
N TYR A 156 7.96 11.09 3.98
CA TYR A 156 8.88 10.74 5.06
C TYR A 156 10.10 11.65 4.93
N LYS A 157 10.24 12.60 5.86
CA LYS A 157 11.31 13.62 5.82
C LYS A 157 12.46 13.33 6.79
N GLY A 158 12.27 12.38 7.69
CA GLY A 158 13.23 12.01 8.71
C GLY A 158 12.61 11.18 9.82
N TYR A 159 13.42 10.82 10.81
CA TYR A 159 12.99 9.96 11.89
C TYR A 159 11.89 10.63 12.73
N GLU A 160 10.71 10.02 12.73
CA GLU A 160 9.58 10.35 13.58
C GLU A 160 9.17 9.11 14.36
N ASP A 161 8.99 9.27 15.67
CA ASP A 161 8.47 8.22 16.55
C ASP A 161 6.95 8.17 16.46
N TYR A 162 6.41 7.06 15.93
CA TYR A 162 4.98 6.83 15.78
C TYR A 162 4.20 6.83 17.11
N TRP A 163 4.88 6.58 18.23
CA TRP A 163 4.26 6.56 19.57
C TRP A 163 4.22 7.95 20.21
N ARG A 164 4.94 8.92 19.64
CA ARG A 164 4.98 10.28 20.14
C ARG A 164 3.73 11.05 19.73
N LYS A 165 2.78 11.13 20.64
CA LYS A 165 1.58 11.95 20.48
C LYS A 165 1.94 13.45 20.44
N HIS A 166 1.19 14.21 19.64
CA HIS A 166 1.30 15.68 19.55
C HIS A 166 2.68 16.20 19.12
N HIS A 167 3.41 15.43 18.32
CA HIS A 167 4.64 15.92 17.73
C HIS A 167 4.33 16.98 16.67
N THR A 168 5.02 18.12 16.71
CA THR A 168 4.79 19.28 15.82
C THR A 168 6.07 19.85 15.22
N SER A 169 7.19 19.12 15.30
CA SER A 169 8.46 19.60 14.72
C SER A 169 8.45 19.47 13.19
N GLY A 170 9.42 20.08 12.51
CA GLY A 170 9.50 20.05 11.05
C GLY A 170 9.67 18.66 10.41
N VAL A 171 9.96 17.62 11.21
CA VAL A 171 10.11 16.24 10.74
C VAL A 171 8.78 15.48 10.66
N THR A 172 7.70 16.04 11.21
CA THR A 172 6.39 15.38 11.18
C THR A 172 5.93 15.20 9.73
N ARG A 173 5.33 14.04 9.46
CA ARG A 173 4.83 13.71 8.13
C ARG A 173 3.72 14.65 7.71
N ASP A 174 3.75 15.00 6.44
CA ASP A 174 2.71 15.78 5.79
C ASP A 174 1.90 14.91 4.84
N ILE A 175 0.62 15.26 4.69
CA ILE A 175 -0.22 14.70 3.65
C ILE A 175 -0.02 15.53 2.39
N TRP A 176 0.33 14.87 1.30
CA TRP A 176 0.56 15.47 0.00
C TRP A 176 -0.42 14.96 -1.03
N MET A 177 -0.67 15.82 -2.00
CA MET A 177 -1.45 15.55 -3.18
C MET A 177 -0.63 15.89 -4.41
N LEU A 178 -0.47 14.93 -5.31
CA LEU A 178 0.12 15.12 -6.64
C LEU A 178 -0.97 15.06 -7.70
N LYS A 179 -1.18 16.16 -8.40
CA LYS A 179 -2.13 16.28 -9.52
C LYS A 179 -1.41 16.15 -10.86
N ASP A 180 -1.98 15.32 -11.74
CA ASP A 180 -1.55 15.08 -13.13
C ASP A 180 -0.07 14.72 -13.28
N GLY A 181 0.53 14.15 -12.21
CA GLY A 181 1.95 13.80 -12.16
C GLY A 181 2.91 15.00 -12.15
N LYS A 182 2.40 16.22 -11.93
CA LYS A 182 3.18 17.47 -12.10
C LYS A 182 3.07 18.44 -10.94
N THR A 183 1.91 18.55 -10.32
CA THR A 183 1.65 19.59 -9.32
C THR A 183 1.52 19.00 -7.93
N PHE A 184 2.47 19.33 -7.06
CA PHE A 184 2.47 18.96 -5.65
C PHE A 184 1.74 20.01 -4.82
N GLN A 185 0.83 19.56 -3.95
CA GLN A 185 0.11 20.38 -2.99
C GLN A 185 0.13 19.70 -1.62
N LYS A 186 0.68 20.38 -0.61
CA LYS A 186 0.58 19.96 0.79
C LYS A 186 -0.85 20.20 1.30
N LEU A 187 -1.43 19.21 1.97
CA LEU A 187 -2.79 19.23 2.51
C LEU A 187 -2.84 19.33 4.04
N SER A 188 -1.80 18.88 4.74
CA SER A 188 -1.71 19.05 6.19
C SER A 188 -1.43 20.52 6.54
N THR A 189 -2.15 21.01 7.55
CA THR A 189 -1.88 22.29 8.21
C THR A 189 -1.29 22.00 9.59
N VAL A 190 -0.35 22.85 10.03
CA VAL A 190 0.23 22.80 11.38
C VAL A 190 -0.78 23.30 12.40
#